data_AF-A0A8T7LMU3-F1
#
_entry.id   AF-A0A8T7LMU3-F1
#
_cell.length_a   1.000
_cell.length_b   1.000
_cell.length_c   1.000
_cell.angle_alpha   90.00
_cell.angle_beta   90.00
_cell.angle_gamma   90.00
#
_symmetry.space_group_name_H-M   'P 1'
#
loop_
_entity.id
_entity.type
_entity.pdbx_description
1 polymer ?
#
loop_
_entity_poly.entity_id
_entity_poly.type
_entity_poly.pdbx_seq_one_letter_code
_entity_poly.pdbx_strand_id
1 'polypeptide(L)'
;MPFKLVYLSQQDPQWKNELLGFGDPGDTIGYVGCALTATAMLLSGHGYPETPHTLNEKLKNAGGFVSSAIRWSAVSQIYPNVALKAFIPCSTSDAPLPQIDAALAAGQPAIVQVDSSPAPGIQTHWVVVYARKGDDYLMLDPWPYNPGTEKEDYLMKRYAQGNTLQRAISHVILYEAYGSGGPIAVPSTPGTPLPSPTPAPSTPGGTYARVKAEVTWGLNIRSSIDTSSMANVVATVPAGTPLLLTESDGAARVGGVNQWVRVRTPDGREGFAAAWFLEKTPAQSPGPAVEAPVTPPVTETPAPVSSPPPPAMPKPKKFVVKVSGEVGSAGLRLRKFPSMGGSLVMILKAGTRLTVIEPVNTAKTKIGKPNQWIQVSEPGGKRGYVAAQYVQPV
;
A
#
# COMPACT_ATOMS: atom_id res chain seq x y z
N MET A 1 5.71 -4.77 -28.52
CA MET A 1 6.80 -3.76 -28.44
C MET A 1 7.72 -4.12 -27.28
N PRO A 2 9.05 -4.25 -27.48
CA PRO A 2 9.96 -4.52 -26.37
C PRO A 2 9.98 -3.34 -25.37
N PHE A 3 10.18 -3.62 -24.09
CA PHE A 3 10.35 -2.60 -23.05
C PHE A 3 11.53 -1.67 -23.39
N LYS A 4 11.30 -0.37 -23.38
CA LYS A 4 12.34 0.66 -23.60
C LYS A 4 12.83 1.18 -22.25
N LEU A 5 14.14 1.31 -22.09
CA LEU A 5 14.69 1.93 -20.88
C LEU A 5 14.35 3.41 -20.84
N VAL A 6 13.53 3.81 -19.87
CA VAL A 6 13.21 5.20 -19.58
C VAL A 6 13.61 5.47 -18.14
N TYR A 7 14.64 6.29 -17.95
CA TYR A 7 15.07 6.69 -16.62
C TYR A 7 14.32 7.93 -16.16
N LEU A 8 13.76 7.86 -14.96
CA LEU A 8 13.14 8.97 -14.24
C LEU A 8 13.67 8.94 -12.82
N SER A 9 13.98 10.11 -12.28
CA SER A 9 14.42 10.24 -10.89
C SER A 9 13.36 10.93 -10.05
N GLN A 10 13.13 10.44 -8.84
CA GLN A 10 12.23 11.10 -7.90
C GLN A 10 12.78 12.47 -7.48
N GLN A 11 14.10 12.63 -7.49
CA GLN A 11 14.82 13.86 -7.15
C GLN A 11 14.87 14.91 -8.27
N ASP A 12 14.18 14.72 -9.40
CA ASP A 12 14.21 15.70 -10.49
C ASP A 12 13.64 17.06 -10.02
N PRO A 13 14.32 18.19 -10.28
CA PRO A 13 13.85 19.53 -9.92
C PRO A 13 12.42 19.86 -10.37
N GLN A 14 11.94 19.27 -11.47
CA GLN A 14 10.62 19.54 -12.02
C GLN A 14 9.49 19.10 -11.07
N TRP A 15 9.65 18.00 -10.34
CA TRP A 15 8.58 17.42 -9.51
C TRP A 15 8.98 17.06 -8.08
N LYS A 16 10.28 17.08 -7.72
CA LYS A 16 10.75 16.64 -6.40
C LYS A 16 10.10 17.34 -5.21
N ASN A 17 9.59 18.55 -5.40
CA ASN A 17 8.96 19.37 -4.36
C ASN A 17 7.42 19.21 -4.33
N GLU A 18 6.84 18.47 -5.27
CA GLU A 18 5.40 18.23 -5.30
C GLU A 18 4.98 17.23 -4.23
N LEU A 19 3.78 17.43 -3.70
CA LEU A 19 3.18 16.53 -2.72
C LEU A 19 2.86 15.18 -3.36
N LEU A 20 3.36 14.09 -2.76
CA LEU A 20 3.08 12.72 -3.17
C LEU A 20 1.69 12.30 -2.68
N GLY A 21 0.80 11.98 -3.62
CA GLY A 21 -0.57 11.56 -3.30
C GLY A 21 -1.26 12.53 -2.34
N PHE A 22 -1.81 11.97 -1.27
CA PHE A 22 -2.43 12.72 -0.18
C PHE A 22 -1.55 12.66 1.09
N GLY A 23 -0.23 12.56 0.90
CA GLY A 23 0.77 12.57 1.96
C GLY A 23 0.76 13.86 2.76
N ASP A 24 1.51 13.87 3.86
CA ASP A 24 1.71 15.09 4.63
C ASP A 24 2.53 16.12 3.84
N PRO A 25 2.50 17.43 4.17
CA PRO A 25 3.21 18.47 3.41
C PRO A 25 4.72 18.28 3.20
N GLY A 26 5.35 17.32 3.89
CA GLY A 26 6.76 16.93 3.70
C GLY A 26 6.98 15.64 2.90
N ASP A 27 5.93 14.88 2.62
CA ASP A 27 5.96 13.68 1.78
C ASP A 27 5.92 14.09 0.31
N THR A 28 7.03 14.64 -0.16
CA THR A 28 7.15 15.02 -1.56
C THR A 28 7.57 13.83 -2.42
N ILE A 29 7.39 13.94 -3.73
CA ILE A 29 7.92 12.98 -4.69
C ILE A 29 9.43 12.79 -4.49
N GLY A 30 10.17 13.88 -4.29
CA GLY A 30 11.61 13.83 -4.05
C GLY A 30 12.01 13.10 -2.77
N TYR A 31 11.16 13.16 -1.74
CA TYR A 31 11.48 12.59 -0.43
C TYR A 31 11.10 11.11 -0.30
N VAL A 32 9.91 10.73 -0.78
CA VAL A 32 9.33 9.37 -0.58
C VAL A 32 8.67 8.78 -1.83
N GLY A 33 8.96 9.33 -3.01
CA GLY A 33 8.32 8.96 -4.29
C GLY A 33 8.97 7.83 -5.08
N CYS A 34 9.77 6.95 -4.46
CA CYS A 34 10.47 5.86 -5.17
C CYS A 34 9.48 4.90 -5.87
N ALA A 35 8.42 4.47 -5.19
CA ALA A 35 7.39 3.60 -5.77
C ALA A 35 6.66 4.26 -6.95
N LEU A 36 6.35 5.55 -6.84
CA LEU A 36 5.69 6.32 -7.90
C LEU A 36 6.60 6.42 -9.12
N THR A 37 7.86 6.78 -8.89
CA THR A 37 8.83 6.97 -9.96
C THR A 37 9.16 5.65 -10.66
N ALA A 38 9.30 4.55 -9.91
CA ALA A 38 9.48 3.21 -10.47
C ALA A 38 8.28 2.79 -11.35
N THR A 39 7.06 3.09 -10.89
CA THR A 39 5.84 2.83 -11.68
C THR A 39 5.79 3.69 -12.95
N ALA A 40 6.19 4.96 -12.88
CA ALA A 40 6.27 5.84 -14.05
C ALA A 40 7.32 5.36 -15.07
N MET A 41 8.47 4.85 -14.62
CA MET A 41 9.49 4.26 -15.51
C MET A 41 8.96 3.00 -16.21
N LEU A 42 8.27 2.12 -15.47
CA LEU A 42 7.63 0.93 -16.03
C LEU A 42 6.61 1.31 -17.12
N LEU A 43 5.69 2.22 -16.82
CA LEU A 43 4.68 2.66 -17.79
C LEU A 43 5.31 3.32 -19.02
N SER A 44 6.32 4.16 -18.80
CA SER A 44 7.04 4.85 -19.88
C SER A 44 7.81 3.93 -20.79
N GLY A 45 8.45 2.91 -20.23
CA GLY A 45 9.12 1.90 -21.04
C GLY A 45 8.18 1.03 -21.85
N HIS A 46 6.91 0.92 -21.44
CA HIS A 46 5.83 0.30 -22.24
C HIS A 46 5.14 1.29 -23.21
N GLY A 47 5.61 2.54 -23.29
CA GLY A 47 5.15 3.53 -24.27
C GLY A 47 4.06 4.49 -23.78
N TYR A 48 3.69 4.45 -22.51
CA TYR A 48 2.79 5.45 -21.92
C TYR A 48 3.60 6.70 -21.54
N PRO A 49 3.26 7.91 -22.00
CA PRO A 49 4.07 9.11 -21.76
C PRO A 49 3.90 9.63 -20.31
N GLU A 50 4.42 8.89 -19.33
CA GLU A 50 4.32 9.23 -17.91
C GLU A 50 5.61 9.82 -17.36
N THR A 51 5.42 10.69 -16.38
CA THR A 51 6.45 11.21 -15.48
C THR A 51 5.95 10.97 -14.05
N PRO A 52 6.81 11.13 -13.03
CA PRO A 52 6.34 11.09 -11.65
C PRO A 52 5.22 12.11 -11.41
N HIS A 53 5.35 13.32 -11.97
CA HIS A 53 4.30 14.34 -11.93
C HIS A 53 2.96 13.84 -12.52
N THR A 54 2.95 13.44 -13.80
CA THR A 54 1.70 13.09 -14.48
C THR A 54 1.03 11.86 -13.86
N LEU A 55 1.82 10.87 -13.44
CA LEU A 55 1.29 9.67 -12.79
C LEU A 55 0.75 9.99 -11.39
N ASN A 56 1.39 10.87 -10.62
CA ASN A 56 0.92 11.32 -9.32
C ASN A 56 -0.49 11.91 -9.42
N GLU A 57 -0.73 12.80 -10.38
CA GLU A 57 -2.03 13.44 -10.59
C GLU A 57 -3.10 12.44 -11.04
N LYS A 58 -2.77 11.52 -11.96
CA LYS A 58 -3.70 10.47 -12.41
C LYS A 58 -4.09 9.53 -11.26
N LEU A 59 -3.12 9.09 -10.45
CA LEU A 59 -3.37 8.25 -9.29
C LEU A 59 -4.19 8.99 -8.23
N LYS A 60 -3.95 10.28 -7.97
CA LYS A 60 -4.81 11.07 -7.06
C LYS A 60 -6.26 11.06 -7.54
N ASN A 61 -6.50 11.32 -8.83
CA ASN A 61 -7.84 11.38 -9.42
C ASN A 61 -8.56 10.03 -9.42
N ALA A 62 -7.82 8.92 -9.52
CA ALA A 62 -8.37 7.56 -9.46
C ALA A 62 -8.52 7.00 -8.03
N GLY A 63 -8.23 7.79 -6.98
CA GLY A 63 -8.20 7.28 -5.61
C GLY A 63 -7.05 6.29 -5.36
N GLY A 64 -6.01 6.33 -6.20
CA GLY A 64 -4.86 5.44 -6.24
C GLY A 64 -3.82 5.66 -5.14
N PHE A 65 -4.15 6.42 -4.10
CA PHE A 65 -3.29 6.64 -2.94
C PHE A 65 -4.01 6.38 -1.61
N VAL A 66 -3.24 5.96 -0.62
CA VAL A 66 -3.57 6.08 0.80
C VAL A 66 -2.45 6.91 1.43
N SER A 67 -2.73 8.17 1.74
CA SER A 67 -1.67 9.14 2.08
C SER A 67 -0.64 9.19 0.94
N SER A 68 0.65 8.96 1.21
CA SER A 68 1.73 8.90 0.21
C SER A 68 1.94 7.50 -0.42
N ALA A 69 1.23 6.46 0.05
CA ALA A 69 1.38 5.10 -0.45
C ALA A 69 0.50 4.81 -1.67
N ILE A 70 1.09 4.20 -2.69
CA ILE A 70 0.38 3.83 -3.93
C ILE A 70 -0.52 2.61 -3.70
N ARG A 71 -1.74 2.68 -4.24
CA ARG A 71 -2.59 1.52 -4.47
C ARG A 71 -2.24 0.91 -5.82
N TRP A 72 -1.45 -0.16 -5.81
CA TRP A 72 -0.92 -0.78 -7.03
C TRP A 72 -2.01 -1.21 -8.04
N SER A 73 -3.20 -1.58 -7.58
CA SER A 73 -4.33 -1.90 -8.46
C SER A 73 -4.88 -0.70 -9.24
N ALA A 74 -4.70 0.52 -8.74
CA ALA A 74 -5.20 1.74 -9.41
C ALA A 74 -4.46 2.02 -10.73
N VAL A 75 -3.25 1.48 -10.90
CA VAL A 75 -2.52 1.53 -12.18
C VAL A 75 -3.32 0.82 -13.26
N SER A 76 -3.83 -0.39 -12.98
CA SER A 76 -4.67 -1.14 -13.94
C SER A 76 -6.02 -0.47 -14.21
N GLN A 77 -6.52 0.35 -13.28
CA GLN A 77 -7.74 1.14 -13.48
C GLN A 77 -7.50 2.30 -14.45
N ILE A 78 -6.34 2.96 -14.37
CA ILE A 78 -5.97 4.08 -15.24
C ILE A 78 -5.52 3.56 -16.62
N TYR A 79 -4.83 2.42 -16.66
CA TYR A 79 -4.31 1.78 -17.86
C TYR A 79 -4.86 0.35 -17.96
N PRO A 80 -6.04 0.14 -18.59
CA PRO A 80 -6.67 -1.18 -18.68
C PRO A 80 -5.82 -2.25 -19.38
N ASN A 81 -4.87 -1.83 -20.21
CA ASN A 81 -3.92 -2.71 -20.89
C ASN A 81 -2.68 -3.04 -20.03
N VAL A 82 -2.60 -2.56 -18.78
CA VAL A 82 -1.51 -2.86 -17.84
C VAL A 82 -2.12 -3.53 -16.62
N ALA A 83 -2.10 -4.87 -16.60
CA ALA A 83 -2.70 -5.64 -15.53
C ALA A 83 -1.70 -5.95 -14.42
N LEU A 84 -2.04 -5.61 -13.17
CA LEU A 84 -1.32 -6.09 -12.00
C LEU A 84 -1.47 -7.62 -11.89
N LYS A 85 -0.37 -8.36 -12.02
CA LYS A 85 -0.34 -9.84 -11.97
C LYS A 85 0.17 -10.40 -10.66
N ALA A 86 1.08 -9.67 -10.00
CA ALA A 86 1.66 -10.12 -8.76
C ALA A 86 1.93 -8.97 -7.79
N PHE A 87 1.69 -9.25 -6.51
CA PHE A 87 2.03 -8.42 -5.36
C PHE A 87 2.53 -9.37 -4.27
N ILE A 88 3.84 -9.60 -4.24
CA ILE A 88 4.45 -10.70 -3.49
C ILE A 88 5.32 -10.11 -2.37
N PRO A 89 4.85 -10.12 -1.12
CA PRO A 89 5.69 -9.75 0.01
C PRO A 89 6.77 -10.81 0.24
N CYS A 90 8.02 -10.37 0.38
CA CYS A 90 9.20 -11.24 0.57
C CYS A 90 10.00 -10.84 1.82
N SER A 91 9.39 -10.10 2.75
CA SER A 91 10.08 -9.62 3.96
C SER A 91 10.58 -10.77 4.84
N THR A 92 9.86 -11.89 4.87
CA THR A 92 10.16 -13.07 5.70
C THR A 92 10.44 -14.34 4.89
N SER A 93 10.48 -14.25 3.56
CA SER A 93 10.68 -15.39 2.65
C SER A 93 11.55 -14.98 1.47
N ASP A 94 12.17 -15.94 0.80
CA ASP A 94 12.95 -15.67 -0.40
C ASP A 94 12.07 -15.10 -1.52
N ALA A 95 12.58 -14.08 -2.21
CA ALA A 95 11.91 -13.55 -3.39
C ALA A 95 11.87 -14.60 -4.51
N PRO A 96 10.74 -14.72 -5.24
CA PRO A 96 10.57 -15.74 -6.28
C PRO A 96 11.35 -15.36 -7.55
N LEU A 97 12.68 -15.53 -7.52
CA LEU A 97 13.56 -15.24 -8.65
C LEU A 97 13.07 -15.86 -9.97
N PRO A 98 12.61 -17.14 -10.01
CA PRO A 98 12.09 -17.71 -11.25
C PRO A 98 10.89 -16.96 -11.84
N GLN A 99 10.04 -16.36 -10.99
CA GLN A 99 8.88 -15.60 -11.45
C GLN A 99 9.29 -14.20 -11.94
N ILE A 100 10.28 -13.58 -11.30
CA ILE A 100 10.89 -12.34 -11.78
C ILE A 100 11.55 -12.60 -13.15
N ASP A 101 12.37 -13.64 -13.25
CA ASP A 101 13.09 -14.00 -14.48
C ASP A 101 12.11 -14.31 -15.62
N ALA A 102 10.99 -15.00 -15.34
CA ALA A 102 9.94 -15.26 -16.32
C ALA A 102 9.26 -13.97 -16.80
N ALA A 103 9.00 -13.01 -15.91
CA ALA A 103 8.46 -11.70 -16.29
C ALA A 103 9.45 -10.93 -17.17
N LEU A 104 10.74 -10.89 -16.79
CA LEU A 104 11.78 -10.24 -17.56
C LEU A 104 11.93 -10.86 -18.96
N ALA A 105 11.89 -12.20 -19.05
CA ALA A 105 11.94 -12.92 -20.32
C ALA A 105 10.72 -12.61 -21.21
N ALA A 106 9.56 -12.33 -20.61
CA ALA A 106 8.36 -11.89 -21.31
C ALA A 106 8.40 -10.40 -21.73
N GLY A 107 9.48 -9.67 -21.40
CA GLY A 107 9.61 -8.24 -21.66
C GLY A 107 8.86 -7.37 -20.65
N GLN A 108 8.53 -7.92 -19.48
CA GLN A 108 7.83 -7.23 -18.40
C GLN A 108 8.83 -6.95 -17.26
N PRO A 109 9.25 -5.69 -17.04
CA PRO A 109 10.10 -5.36 -15.91
C PRO A 109 9.36 -5.59 -14.58
N ALA A 110 10.11 -5.86 -13.52
CA ALA A 110 9.55 -6.01 -12.18
C ALA A 110 9.86 -4.78 -11.33
N ILE A 111 8.89 -4.30 -10.54
CA ILE A 111 9.15 -3.30 -9.51
C ILE A 111 9.43 -4.07 -8.22
N VAL A 112 10.59 -3.84 -7.61
CA VAL A 112 11.01 -4.57 -6.41
C VAL A 112 11.29 -3.60 -5.26
N GLN A 113 10.90 -4.01 -4.05
CA GLN A 113 11.29 -3.34 -2.82
C GLN A 113 12.62 -3.90 -2.34
N VAL A 114 13.52 -3.00 -1.95
CA VAL A 114 14.80 -3.32 -1.32
C VAL A 114 15.00 -2.49 -0.07
N ASP A 115 15.97 -2.90 0.73
CA ASP A 115 16.47 -2.09 1.82
C ASP A 115 17.53 -1.10 1.28
N SER A 116 17.35 0.20 1.54
CA SER A 116 18.27 1.25 1.06
C SER A 116 19.41 1.57 2.01
N SER A 117 19.40 1.08 3.25
CA SER A 117 20.48 1.32 4.20
C SER A 117 20.60 0.19 5.24
N PRO A 118 21.82 -0.15 5.69
CA PRO A 118 22.04 -1.17 6.72
C PRO A 118 21.58 -0.75 8.13
N ALA A 119 20.87 0.37 8.26
CA ALA A 119 20.32 0.81 9.53
C ALA A 119 19.26 -0.19 10.05
N PRO A 120 19.02 -0.26 11.37
CA PRO A 120 18.00 -1.16 11.90
C PRO A 120 16.60 -0.90 11.33
N GLY A 121 16.01 -1.92 10.70
CA GLY A 121 14.70 -1.87 10.05
C GLY A 121 14.80 -1.58 8.55
N ILE A 122 13.82 -2.06 7.77
CA ILE A 122 13.85 -1.90 6.31
C ILE A 122 13.70 -0.42 5.96
N GLN A 123 14.75 0.15 5.37
CA GLN A 123 14.70 1.48 4.81
C GLN A 123 14.13 1.39 3.40
N THR A 124 12.80 1.32 3.33
CA THR A 124 12.04 1.03 2.11
C THR A 124 12.48 1.87 0.93
N HIS A 125 12.90 1.19 -0.13
CA HIS A 125 13.17 1.78 -1.42
C HIS A 125 12.65 0.88 -2.54
N TRP A 126 12.22 1.50 -3.63
CA TRP A 126 11.60 0.79 -4.76
C TRP A 126 12.37 1.11 -6.04
N VAL A 127 12.72 0.07 -6.78
CA VAL A 127 13.47 0.16 -8.05
C VAL A 127 12.78 -0.69 -9.11
N VAL A 128 13.11 -0.46 -10.39
CA VAL A 128 12.65 -1.29 -11.49
C VAL A 128 13.79 -2.22 -11.90
N VAL A 129 13.62 -3.54 -11.82
CA VAL A 129 14.55 -4.48 -12.46
C VAL A 129 14.07 -4.79 -13.87
N TYR A 130 14.98 -4.76 -14.83
CA TYR A 130 14.64 -4.89 -16.26
C TYR A 130 15.39 -5.99 -17.00
N ALA A 131 16.46 -6.55 -16.43
CA ALA A 131 17.19 -7.66 -17.02
C ALA A 131 17.97 -8.46 -15.96
N ARG A 132 18.14 -9.76 -16.20
CA ARG A 132 19.08 -10.61 -15.46
C ARG A 132 20.46 -10.53 -16.13
N LYS A 133 21.53 -10.35 -15.34
CA LYS A 133 22.90 -10.36 -15.85
C LYS A 133 23.81 -11.12 -14.88
N GLY A 134 24.12 -12.37 -15.23
CA GLY A 134 24.78 -13.30 -14.31
C GLY A 134 23.92 -13.54 -13.06
N ASP A 135 24.54 -13.38 -11.89
CA ASP A 135 23.89 -13.61 -10.59
C ASP A 135 23.20 -12.36 -10.01
N ASP A 136 22.99 -11.32 -10.82
CA ASP A 136 22.40 -10.05 -10.40
C ASP A 136 21.30 -9.58 -11.38
N TYR A 137 20.56 -8.55 -10.96
CA TYR A 137 19.64 -7.80 -11.80
C TYR A 137 20.19 -6.43 -12.18
N LEU A 138 19.98 -6.06 -13.43
CA LEU A 138 20.07 -4.68 -13.87
C LEU A 138 18.81 -3.93 -13.46
N MET A 139 18.98 -2.71 -12.95
CA MET A 139 17.89 -1.89 -12.42
C MET A 139 17.91 -0.46 -12.95
N LEU A 140 16.73 0.16 -12.97
CA LEU A 140 16.55 1.60 -12.99
C LEU A 140 16.17 2.04 -11.57
N ASP A 141 16.99 2.91 -11.01
CA ASP A 141 16.86 3.38 -9.64
C ASP A 141 16.39 4.84 -9.61
N PRO A 142 15.24 5.17 -9.00
CA PRO A 142 14.74 6.54 -8.94
C PRO A 142 15.58 7.47 -8.06
N TRP A 143 16.63 6.96 -7.40
CA TRP A 143 17.57 7.72 -6.59
C TRP A 143 19.02 7.28 -6.88
N PRO A 144 20.04 8.15 -6.82
CA PRO A 144 19.99 9.62 -6.74
C PRO A 144 19.64 10.24 -8.10
N TYR A 145 19.50 11.57 -8.18
CA TYR A 145 19.31 12.27 -9.46
C TYR A 145 20.52 12.06 -10.39
N ASN A 146 20.34 11.25 -11.44
CA ASN A 146 21.32 11.11 -12.51
C ASN A 146 20.63 11.12 -13.89
N PRO A 147 20.70 12.19 -14.68
CA PRO A 147 19.97 12.28 -15.94
C PRO A 147 20.56 11.35 -17.01
N GLY A 148 20.14 10.08 -17.07
CA GLY A 148 20.43 9.16 -18.18
C GLY A 148 20.59 7.68 -17.80
N THR A 149 20.51 6.79 -18.80
CA THR A 149 20.69 5.33 -18.69
C THR A 149 22.07 4.85 -19.19
N GLU A 150 23.05 5.75 -19.30
CA GLU A 150 24.34 5.47 -19.95
C GLU A 150 25.19 4.39 -19.25
N LYS A 151 24.82 4.03 -18.01
CA LYS A 151 25.51 3.03 -17.21
C LYS A 151 24.52 2.00 -16.68
N GLU A 152 24.93 0.73 -16.75
CA GLU A 152 24.22 -0.36 -16.11
C GLU A 152 24.36 -0.25 -14.59
N ASP A 153 23.22 -0.14 -13.90
CA ASP A 153 23.17 -0.21 -12.44
C ASP A 153 22.73 -1.60 -12.01
N TYR A 154 23.48 -2.16 -11.05
CA TYR A 154 23.34 -3.52 -10.55
C TYR A 154 22.66 -3.49 -9.18
N LEU A 155 21.61 -4.27 -9.01
CA LEU A 155 20.81 -4.32 -7.78
C LEU A 155 21.69 -4.71 -6.58
N MET A 156 22.42 -5.82 -6.66
CA MET A 156 23.19 -6.33 -5.54
C MET A 156 24.43 -5.50 -5.26
N LYS A 157 25.04 -4.90 -6.28
CA LYS A 157 26.14 -3.95 -6.07
C LYS A 157 25.76 -2.81 -5.11
N ARG A 158 24.48 -2.41 -5.10
CA ARG A 158 23.99 -1.27 -4.31
C ARG A 158 23.18 -1.66 -3.08
N TYR A 159 22.38 -2.71 -3.18
CA TYR A 159 21.36 -3.06 -2.20
C TYR A 159 21.50 -4.46 -1.61
N ALA A 160 22.63 -5.16 -1.84
CA ALA A 160 22.85 -6.48 -1.24
C ALA A 160 22.74 -6.44 0.29
N GLN A 161 23.41 -5.47 0.93
CA GLN A 161 23.50 -5.38 2.39
C GLN A 161 23.94 -6.69 3.07
N GLY A 162 24.80 -7.48 2.42
CA GLY A 162 25.24 -8.79 2.91
C GLY A 162 24.23 -9.93 2.70
N ASN A 163 23.07 -9.66 2.11
CA ASN A 163 22.07 -10.66 1.75
C ASN A 163 22.37 -11.33 0.40
N THR A 164 21.82 -12.52 0.22
CA THR A 164 21.69 -13.14 -1.11
C THR A 164 20.68 -12.36 -1.96
N LEU A 165 20.69 -12.56 -3.29
CA LEU A 165 19.80 -11.82 -4.20
C LEU A 165 18.31 -11.97 -3.84
N GLN A 166 17.87 -13.19 -3.58
CA GLN A 166 16.49 -13.47 -3.16
C GLN A 166 16.12 -12.87 -1.80
N ARG A 167 17.10 -12.61 -0.92
CA ARG A 167 16.86 -11.98 0.40
C ARG A 167 16.98 -10.46 0.38
N ALA A 168 17.71 -9.89 -0.57
CA ALA A 168 17.80 -8.44 -0.76
C ALA A 168 16.48 -7.83 -1.28
N ILE A 169 15.64 -8.63 -1.93
CA ILE A 169 14.32 -8.24 -2.42
C ILE A 169 13.28 -8.55 -1.35
N SER A 170 12.62 -7.52 -0.81
CA SER A 170 11.62 -7.63 0.26
C SER A 170 10.17 -7.57 -0.25
N HIS A 171 9.96 -7.22 -1.52
CA HIS A 171 8.66 -7.24 -2.17
C HIS A 171 8.82 -7.25 -3.70
N VAL A 172 7.91 -7.92 -4.41
CA VAL A 172 7.86 -7.93 -5.88
C VAL A 172 6.48 -7.50 -6.37
N ILE A 173 6.46 -6.57 -7.32
CA ILE A 173 5.28 -6.13 -8.04
C ILE A 173 5.49 -6.45 -9.52
N LEU A 174 4.57 -7.22 -10.11
CA LEU A 174 4.59 -7.54 -11.54
C LEU A 174 3.33 -6.99 -12.20
N TYR A 175 3.54 -6.19 -13.24
CA TYR A 175 2.51 -5.80 -14.19
C TYR A 175 2.73 -6.53 -15.51
N GLU A 176 1.65 -6.85 -16.21
CA GLU A 176 1.67 -7.32 -17.58
C GLU A 176 1.03 -6.27 -18.47
N ALA A 177 1.83 -5.67 -19.35
CA ALA A 177 1.36 -4.71 -20.34
C ALA A 177 1.03 -5.40 -21.67
N TYR A 178 -0.27 -5.52 -21.96
CA TYR A 178 -0.79 -6.13 -23.19
C TYR A 178 -0.34 -5.35 -24.44
N GLY A 179 0.19 -6.04 -25.45
CA GLY A 179 0.72 -5.44 -26.68
C GLY A 179 2.18 -4.98 -26.62
N SER A 180 2.82 -5.02 -25.44
CA SER A 180 4.22 -4.59 -25.21
C SER A 180 5.11 -5.65 -24.56
N GLY A 181 4.82 -6.92 -24.82
CA GLY A 181 5.55 -8.09 -24.32
C GLY A 181 4.69 -9.34 -24.44
N GLY A 182 5.26 -10.52 -24.20
CA GLY A 182 4.49 -11.77 -24.09
C GLY A 182 3.75 -11.86 -22.74
N PRO A 183 2.82 -12.82 -22.56
CA PRO A 183 2.22 -13.09 -21.26
C PRO A 183 3.30 -13.50 -20.25
N ILE A 184 3.16 -13.09 -18.98
CA ILE A 184 4.06 -13.56 -17.92
C ILE A 184 3.75 -15.04 -17.68
N ALA A 185 4.69 -15.92 -18.02
CA ALA A 185 4.56 -17.33 -17.70
C ALA A 185 4.60 -17.49 -16.18
N VAL A 186 3.54 -18.03 -15.59
CA VAL A 186 3.56 -18.46 -14.20
C VAL A 186 4.42 -19.73 -14.14
N PRO A 187 5.53 -19.77 -13.39
CA PRO A 187 6.28 -21.01 -13.24
C PRO A 187 5.35 -22.04 -12.61
N SER A 188 4.99 -23.05 -13.40
CA SER A 188 4.23 -24.19 -12.91
C SER A 188 5.22 -25.07 -12.17
N THR A 189 5.14 -25.11 -10.85
CA THR A 189 5.85 -26.12 -10.07
C THR A 189 5.36 -27.50 -10.55
N PRO A 190 6.23 -28.43 -10.97
CA PRO A 190 5.79 -29.78 -11.28
C PRO A 190 5.26 -30.48 -10.02
N GLY A 191 3.98 -30.82 -10.02
CA GLY A 191 3.43 -31.95 -9.28
C GLY A 191 3.09 -31.76 -7.80
N THR A 192 1.94 -31.14 -7.51
CA THR A 192 1.01 -31.69 -6.51
C THR A 192 -0.41 -31.37 -6.98
N PRO A 193 -1.33 -32.36 -7.11
CA PRO A 193 -2.68 -32.07 -7.59
C PRO A 193 -3.35 -31.06 -6.66
N LEU A 194 -3.93 -30.00 -7.24
CA LEU A 194 -4.85 -29.13 -6.53
C LEU A 194 -6.03 -30.00 -6.06
N PRO A 195 -6.38 -30.05 -4.76
CA PRO A 195 -7.58 -30.77 -4.36
C PRO A 195 -8.80 -30.07 -4.98
N SER A 196 -9.59 -30.84 -5.73
CA SER A 196 -10.94 -30.44 -6.12
C SER A 196 -11.75 -29.98 -4.90
N PRO A 197 -12.68 -29.02 -5.06
CA PRO A 197 -13.48 -28.53 -3.95
C PRO A 197 -14.29 -29.69 -3.36
N THR A 198 -13.87 -30.13 -2.17
CA THR A 198 -14.69 -31.04 -1.35
C THR A 198 -15.82 -30.21 -0.73
N PRO A 199 -17.08 -30.66 -0.77
CA PRO A 199 -18.17 -29.98 -0.08
C PRO A 199 -17.83 -29.85 1.41
N ALA A 200 -17.93 -28.63 1.96
CA ALA A 200 -17.67 -28.38 3.37
C ALA A 200 -18.68 -29.15 4.25
N PRO A 201 -18.26 -29.70 5.41
CA PRO A 201 -19.17 -30.30 6.37
C PRO A 201 -20.08 -29.23 6.97
N SER A 202 -21.40 -29.46 6.87
CA SER A 202 -22.45 -28.67 7.49
C SER A 202 -22.57 -29.01 8.98
N THR A 203 -22.26 -28.04 9.85
CA THR A 203 -22.73 -28.04 11.24
C THR A 203 -23.62 -26.80 11.47
N PRO A 204 -24.79 -26.92 12.12
CA PRO A 204 -25.82 -25.88 12.12
C PRO A 204 -25.64 -24.85 13.25
N GLY A 205 -25.93 -23.56 12.99
CA GLY A 205 -26.28 -22.60 14.05
C GLY A 205 -25.57 -21.23 14.09
N GLY A 206 -24.82 -20.82 13.06
CA GLY A 206 -24.07 -19.55 13.05
C GLY A 206 -24.56 -18.53 12.03
N THR A 207 -24.43 -17.23 12.32
CA THR A 207 -24.60 -16.16 11.31
C THR A 207 -23.32 -16.05 10.48
N TYR A 208 -23.43 -16.15 9.16
CA TYR A 208 -22.27 -16.12 8.26
C TYR A 208 -22.24 -14.88 7.37
N ALA A 209 -21.05 -14.34 7.17
CA ALA A 209 -20.74 -13.39 6.11
C ALA A 209 -19.84 -14.06 5.07
N ARG A 210 -19.94 -13.65 3.81
CA ARG A 210 -19.13 -14.17 2.72
C ARG A 210 -18.11 -13.12 2.29
N VAL A 211 -16.90 -13.56 1.96
CA VAL A 211 -15.93 -12.68 1.31
C VAL A 211 -16.43 -12.35 -0.11
N LYS A 212 -16.56 -11.07 -0.44
CA LYS A 212 -17.07 -10.63 -1.76
C LYS A 212 -16.26 -11.25 -2.90
N ALA A 213 -16.92 -11.58 -4.01
CA ALA A 213 -16.28 -12.14 -5.20
C ALA A 213 -15.17 -11.24 -5.78
N GLU A 214 -15.30 -9.93 -5.60
CA GLU A 214 -14.34 -8.90 -6.02
C GLU A 214 -13.01 -8.95 -5.26
N VAL A 215 -12.97 -9.60 -4.09
CA VAL A 215 -11.78 -9.75 -3.23
C VAL A 215 -10.94 -10.92 -3.73
N THR A 216 -10.58 -10.85 -5.00
CA THR A 216 -9.98 -11.95 -5.78
C THR A 216 -8.62 -12.41 -5.23
N TRP A 217 -7.98 -11.61 -4.37
CA TRP A 217 -6.59 -11.81 -3.89
C TRP A 217 -6.53 -12.24 -2.43
N GLY A 218 -7.69 -12.50 -1.83
CA GLY A 218 -7.85 -12.97 -0.46
C GLY A 218 -7.98 -11.85 0.57
N LEU A 219 -8.82 -12.10 1.56
CA LEU A 219 -9.07 -11.21 2.70
C LEU A 219 -8.21 -11.63 3.89
N ASN A 220 -7.42 -10.70 4.42
CA ASN A 220 -6.64 -10.92 5.64
C ASN A 220 -7.56 -10.88 6.87
N ILE A 221 -7.58 -11.99 7.61
CA ILE A 221 -8.13 -12.10 8.96
C ILE A 221 -7.01 -11.76 9.93
N ARG A 222 -7.30 -10.86 10.88
CA ARG A 222 -6.27 -10.26 11.73
C ARG A 222 -6.50 -10.49 13.22
N SER A 223 -5.47 -10.64 14.03
CA SER A 223 -5.57 -10.69 15.50
C SER A 223 -6.01 -9.35 16.10
N SER A 224 -5.87 -8.25 15.35
CA SER A 224 -6.41 -6.92 15.69
C SER A 224 -6.85 -6.16 14.44
N ILE A 225 -7.66 -5.12 14.61
CA ILE A 225 -8.08 -4.22 13.52
C ILE A 225 -6.95 -3.30 13.03
N ASP A 226 -5.78 -3.37 13.66
CA ASP A 226 -4.58 -2.64 13.25
C ASP A 226 -3.98 -3.28 11.99
N THR A 227 -4.02 -2.52 10.91
CA THR A 227 -3.49 -2.91 9.60
C THR A 227 -2.01 -2.59 9.43
N SER A 228 -1.38 -1.90 10.39
CA SER A 228 0.01 -1.42 10.32
C SER A 228 1.07 -2.52 10.46
N SER A 229 0.67 -3.72 10.88
CA SER A 229 1.56 -4.88 11.01
C SER A 229 1.03 -6.12 10.29
N MET A 230 1.92 -6.82 9.60
CA MET A 230 1.64 -8.15 9.03
C MET A 230 1.72 -9.27 10.08
N ALA A 231 2.37 -9.05 11.22
CA ALA A 231 2.34 -9.99 12.35
C ALA A 231 0.94 -10.14 12.96
N ASN A 232 0.05 -9.18 12.66
CA ASN A 232 -1.34 -9.26 13.05
C ASN A 232 -2.17 -10.13 12.09
N VAL A 233 -1.65 -10.61 10.95
CA VAL A 233 -2.42 -11.45 10.03
C VAL A 233 -2.38 -12.90 10.52
N VAL A 234 -3.54 -13.42 10.90
CA VAL A 234 -3.70 -14.80 11.39
C VAL A 234 -4.13 -15.77 10.28
N ALA A 235 -4.80 -15.25 9.25
CA ALA A 235 -5.19 -16.01 8.07
C ALA A 235 -5.40 -15.09 6.86
N THR A 236 -5.29 -15.65 5.67
CA THR A 236 -5.74 -15.01 4.41
C THR A 236 -6.71 -15.97 3.74
N VAL A 237 -7.94 -15.53 3.49
CA VAL A 237 -9.02 -16.37 2.97
C VAL A 237 -9.48 -15.91 1.58
N PRO A 238 -9.69 -16.81 0.61
CA PRO A 238 -10.05 -16.41 -0.75
C PRO A 238 -11.46 -15.80 -0.85
N ALA A 239 -11.74 -15.14 -1.97
CA ALA A 239 -13.09 -14.72 -2.34
C ALA A 239 -14.09 -15.86 -2.23
N GLY A 240 -15.31 -15.55 -1.83
CA GLY A 240 -16.38 -16.51 -1.66
C GLY A 240 -16.30 -17.38 -0.40
N THR A 241 -15.24 -17.26 0.41
CA THR A 241 -15.10 -18.02 1.66
C THR A 241 -16.19 -17.61 2.66
N PRO A 242 -16.94 -18.57 3.24
CA PRO A 242 -17.86 -18.29 4.33
C PRO A 242 -17.10 -18.07 5.65
N LEU A 243 -17.42 -17.00 6.35
CA LEU A 243 -16.85 -16.62 7.64
C LEU A 243 -17.96 -16.57 8.68
N LEU A 244 -17.78 -17.31 9.78
CA LEU A 244 -18.72 -17.31 10.90
C LEU A 244 -18.54 -16.01 11.68
N LEU A 245 -19.59 -15.22 11.84
CA LEU A 245 -19.57 -14.05 12.72
C LEU A 245 -19.68 -14.52 14.17
N THR A 246 -18.69 -14.16 14.99
CA THR A 246 -18.62 -14.61 16.40
C THR A 246 -19.17 -13.56 17.38
N GLU A 247 -19.55 -12.38 16.89
CA GLU A 247 -20.15 -11.30 17.67
C GLU A 247 -21.60 -11.06 17.24
N SER A 248 -22.47 -10.78 18.20
CA SER A 248 -23.93 -10.72 18.00
C SER A 248 -24.38 -9.52 17.14
N ASP A 249 -23.63 -8.43 17.12
CA ASP A 249 -23.92 -7.21 16.35
C ASP A 249 -23.16 -7.15 15.01
N GLY A 250 -22.28 -8.12 14.73
CA GLY A 250 -21.39 -8.11 13.57
C GLY A 250 -22.15 -8.08 12.25
N ALA A 251 -23.32 -8.72 12.18
CA ALA A 251 -24.13 -8.81 10.97
C ALA A 251 -24.63 -7.42 10.49
N ALA A 252 -24.83 -6.47 11.41
CA ALA A 252 -25.22 -5.11 11.09
C ALA A 252 -24.08 -4.29 10.46
N ARG A 253 -22.82 -4.65 10.77
CA ARG A 253 -21.60 -3.96 10.30
C ARG A 253 -21.06 -4.50 8.98
N VAL A 254 -21.50 -5.67 8.53
CA VAL A 254 -21.13 -6.26 7.23
C VAL A 254 -21.46 -5.31 6.08
N GLY A 255 -20.48 -5.05 5.21
CA GLY A 255 -20.54 -4.07 4.12
C GLY A 255 -20.17 -2.64 4.53
N GLY A 256 -20.05 -2.35 5.83
CA GLY A 256 -19.73 -1.03 6.35
C GLY A 256 -18.28 -0.61 6.10
N VAL A 257 -18.09 0.58 5.53
CA VAL A 257 -16.76 1.19 5.32
C VAL A 257 -16.12 1.52 6.68
N ASN A 258 -14.82 1.23 6.84
CA ASN A 258 -14.06 1.38 8.08
C ASN A 258 -14.59 0.57 9.28
N GLN A 259 -15.53 -0.35 9.05
CA GLN A 259 -16.00 -1.27 10.07
C GLN A 259 -15.23 -2.58 10.01
N TRP A 260 -15.05 -3.20 11.17
CA TRP A 260 -14.41 -4.50 11.32
C TRP A 260 -15.36 -5.44 12.02
N VAL A 261 -15.31 -6.72 11.68
CA VAL A 261 -16.13 -7.74 12.32
C VAL A 261 -15.29 -8.91 12.80
N ARG A 262 -15.64 -9.48 13.96
CA ARG A 262 -15.01 -10.71 14.46
C ARG A 262 -15.57 -11.92 13.75
N VAL A 263 -14.65 -12.70 13.19
CA VAL A 263 -14.95 -13.84 12.35
C VAL A 263 -14.13 -15.07 12.75
N ARG A 264 -14.70 -16.25 12.50
CA ARG A 264 -14.02 -17.53 12.49
C ARG A 264 -14.02 -18.11 11.07
N THR A 265 -12.87 -18.54 10.59
CA THR A 265 -12.68 -19.16 9.28
C THR A 265 -13.12 -20.64 9.30
N PRO A 266 -13.35 -21.28 8.13
CA PRO A 266 -13.76 -22.69 8.07
C PRO A 266 -12.75 -23.68 8.69
N ASP A 267 -11.46 -23.32 8.69
CA ASP A 267 -10.37 -24.06 9.32
C ASP A 267 -10.19 -23.71 10.81
N GLY A 268 -11.11 -22.93 11.40
CA GLY A 268 -11.19 -22.69 12.85
C GLY A 268 -10.38 -21.52 13.40
N ARG A 269 -9.71 -20.73 12.55
CA ARG A 269 -8.94 -19.55 12.99
C ARG A 269 -9.85 -18.36 13.24
N GLU A 270 -9.57 -17.59 14.30
CA GLU A 270 -10.36 -16.42 14.69
C GLU A 270 -9.59 -15.10 14.54
N GLY A 271 -10.32 -14.06 14.15
CA GLY A 271 -9.78 -12.70 14.12
C GLY A 271 -10.77 -11.67 13.58
N PHE A 272 -10.27 -10.53 13.15
CA PHE A 272 -11.01 -9.42 12.60
C PHE A 272 -10.89 -9.39 11.09
N ALA A 273 -12.03 -9.29 10.41
CA ALA A 273 -12.14 -9.05 8.99
C ALA A 273 -12.64 -7.63 8.73
N ALA A 274 -12.12 -6.98 7.69
CA ALA A 274 -12.62 -5.70 7.23
C ALA A 274 -14.02 -5.88 6.61
N ALA A 275 -15.03 -5.27 7.22
CA ALA A 275 -16.43 -5.55 6.93
C ALA A 275 -16.86 -5.11 5.53
N TRP A 276 -16.21 -4.10 4.95
CA TRP A 276 -16.49 -3.62 3.58
C TRP A 276 -16.10 -4.61 2.48
N PHE A 277 -15.26 -5.61 2.78
CA PHE A 277 -14.92 -6.72 1.89
C PHE A 277 -15.83 -7.94 2.07
N LEU A 278 -16.84 -7.82 2.94
CA LEU A 278 -17.81 -8.88 3.22
C LEU A 278 -19.19 -8.52 2.67
N GLU A 279 -19.93 -9.55 2.29
CA GLU A 279 -21.34 -9.48 1.91
C GLU A 279 -22.17 -10.39 2.83
N LYS A 280 -23.45 -10.03 3.02
CA LYS A 280 -24.37 -10.84 3.81
C LYS A 280 -24.72 -12.10 3.01
N THR A 281 -24.64 -13.26 3.63
CA THR A 281 -25.07 -14.50 2.98
C THR A 281 -26.59 -14.63 3.14
N PRO A 282 -27.39 -14.67 2.06
CA PRO A 282 -28.77 -15.12 2.18
C PRO A 282 -28.75 -16.60 2.56
N ALA A 283 -29.62 -17.01 3.49
CA ALA A 283 -29.79 -18.42 3.83
C ALA A 283 -30.15 -19.20 2.55
N GLN A 284 -29.23 -20.04 2.06
CA GLN A 284 -29.51 -20.87 0.88
C GLN A 284 -30.48 -21.99 1.25
N SER A 285 -31.66 -21.96 0.66
CA SER A 285 -32.46 -23.16 0.38
C SER A 285 -32.07 -23.69 -1.02
N PRO A 286 -32.14 -25.00 -1.30
CA PRO A 286 -31.54 -25.62 -2.48
C PRO A 286 -32.27 -25.25 -3.78
N GLY A 287 -31.50 -25.12 -4.88
CA GLY A 287 -31.97 -24.71 -6.21
C GLY A 287 -32.97 -25.67 -6.88
N PRO A 288 -33.47 -25.36 -8.09
CA PRO A 288 -32.62 -25.52 -9.28
C PRO A 288 -32.94 -24.63 -10.51
N ALA A 289 -32.11 -24.86 -11.55
CA ALA A 289 -32.40 -24.84 -13.00
C ALA A 289 -32.16 -23.56 -13.82
N VAL A 290 -31.51 -23.83 -14.96
CA VAL A 290 -31.08 -22.98 -16.07
C VAL A 290 -32.29 -22.48 -16.86
N GLU A 291 -32.29 -21.20 -17.24
CA GLU A 291 -32.99 -20.76 -18.45
C GLU A 291 -32.35 -19.51 -19.09
N ALA A 292 -32.45 -19.45 -20.42
CA ALA A 292 -31.75 -18.57 -21.36
C ALA A 292 -32.42 -17.16 -21.48
N PRO A 293 -31.85 -16.22 -22.27
CA PRO A 293 -32.02 -14.77 -22.06
C PRO A 293 -33.27 -14.18 -22.72
N VAL A 294 -33.84 -13.14 -22.10
CA VAL A 294 -34.85 -12.26 -22.70
C VAL A 294 -34.60 -10.79 -22.31
N THR A 295 -34.40 -9.93 -23.30
CA THR A 295 -34.55 -8.44 -23.25
C THR A 295 -36.02 -8.04 -23.03
N PRO A 296 -36.47 -6.78 -22.71
CA PRO A 296 -35.89 -5.42 -22.95
C PRO A 296 -36.21 -4.41 -21.78
N PRO A 297 -36.40 -3.06 -21.91
CA PRO A 297 -35.99 -2.05 -22.89
C PRO A 297 -35.22 -0.82 -22.31
N VAL A 298 -34.76 0.03 -23.23
CA VAL A 298 -34.10 1.35 -23.06
C VAL A 298 -34.96 2.37 -22.31
N THR A 299 -34.39 3.15 -21.38
CA THR A 299 -34.81 4.56 -21.13
C THR A 299 -33.68 5.40 -20.51
N GLU A 300 -33.24 6.39 -21.31
CA GLU A 300 -32.72 7.74 -21.01
C GLU A 300 -31.58 8.02 -20.00
N THR A 301 -30.48 8.47 -20.60
CA THR A 301 -29.39 9.32 -20.11
C THR A 301 -29.87 10.64 -19.49
N PRO A 302 -29.21 11.14 -18.44
CA PRO A 302 -29.00 12.58 -18.24
C PRO A 302 -27.53 12.98 -18.46
N ALA A 303 -27.34 14.11 -19.14
CA ALA A 303 -26.07 14.73 -19.49
C ALA A 303 -25.28 15.25 -18.25
N PRO A 304 -23.95 15.44 -18.35
CA PRO A 304 -23.12 15.89 -17.24
C PRO A 304 -23.24 17.40 -17.02
N VAL A 305 -23.38 17.83 -15.76
CA VAL A 305 -23.28 19.24 -15.36
C VAL A 305 -21.85 19.52 -14.87
N SER A 306 -21.21 20.51 -15.46
CA SER A 306 -19.87 21.02 -15.14
C SER A 306 -19.76 21.54 -13.70
N SER A 307 -18.72 21.13 -12.97
CA SER A 307 -18.39 21.64 -11.62
C SER A 307 -17.36 22.78 -11.70
N PRO A 308 -17.52 23.91 -10.98
CA PRO A 308 -16.56 25.01 -10.93
C PRO A 308 -15.37 24.72 -9.97
N PRO A 309 -14.23 25.44 -10.10
CA PRO A 309 -12.98 25.14 -9.39
C PRO A 309 -13.04 25.49 -7.88
N PRO A 310 -12.35 24.73 -7.00
CA PRO A 310 -12.36 24.99 -5.57
C PRO A 310 -11.56 26.25 -5.17
N PRO A 311 -12.02 27.04 -4.18
CA PRO A 311 -11.37 28.27 -3.74
C PRO A 311 -10.08 28.02 -2.94
N ALA A 312 -9.14 28.96 -3.04
CA ALA A 312 -7.85 28.96 -2.33
C ALA A 312 -8.01 29.03 -0.80
N MET A 313 -7.31 28.16 -0.07
CA MET A 313 -7.36 28.10 1.40
C MET A 313 -6.51 29.21 2.08
N PRO A 314 -6.98 29.82 3.19
CA PRO A 314 -6.25 30.85 3.93
C PRO A 314 -5.10 30.28 4.80
N LYS A 315 -4.03 31.06 4.96
CA LYS A 315 -2.81 30.72 5.74
C LYS A 315 -3.12 30.52 7.24
N PRO A 316 -2.69 29.42 7.91
CA PRO A 316 -3.07 29.13 9.30
C PRO A 316 -2.20 29.81 10.37
N LYS A 317 -2.85 30.22 11.49
CA LYS A 317 -2.23 30.68 12.75
C LYS A 317 -1.48 29.52 13.43
N LYS A 318 -0.29 29.79 13.98
CA LYS A 318 0.57 28.79 14.66
C LYS A 318 -0.05 28.39 16.01
N PHE A 319 -0.36 27.10 16.17
CA PHE A 319 -0.83 26.51 17.44
C PHE A 319 0.32 25.77 18.12
N VAL A 320 0.51 25.95 19.43
CA VAL A 320 1.69 25.45 20.16
C VAL A 320 1.26 24.54 21.30
N VAL A 321 1.96 23.42 21.47
CA VAL A 321 1.81 22.49 22.59
C VAL A 321 3.12 22.38 23.36
N LYS A 322 3.05 21.97 24.63
CA LYS A 322 4.21 21.78 25.51
C LYS A 322 4.34 20.32 25.90
N VAL A 323 5.57 19.81 25.94
CA VAL A 323 5.87 18.47 26.46
C VAL A 323 5.56 18.41 27.96
N SER A 324 4.72 17.45 28.36
CA SER A 324 4.31 17.21 29.74
C SER A 324 5.51 16.93 30.65
N GLY A 325 5.41 17.29 31.93
CA GLY A 325 6.41 16.95 32.96
C GLY A 325 6.47 15.45 33.28
N GLU A 326 5.42 14.71 32.94
CA GLU A 326 5.27 13.28 33.23
C GLU A 326 6.31 12.39 32.54
N VAL A 327 6.93 12.88 31.46
CA VAL A 327 7.99 12.12 30.75
C VAL A 327 9.31 12.07 31.51
N GLY A 328 9.44 12.83 32.60
CA GLY A 328 10.61 12.84 33.48
C GLY A 328 11.93 13.10 32.74
N SER A 329 13.03 12.50 33.23
CA SER A 329 14.36 12.59 32.60
C SER A 329 14.48 11.80 31.30
N ALA A 330 13.56 10.87 31.01
CA ALA A 330 13.56 10.05 29.80
C ALA A 330 13.13 10.84 28.55
N GLY A 331 12.39 11.94 28.72
CA GLY A 331 11.94 12.81 27.65
C GLY A 331 10.90 12.20 26.71
N LEU A 332 10.33 13.04 25.84
CA LEU A 332 9.33 12.64 24.84
C LEU A 332 10.01 12.33 23.51
N ARG A 333 9.77 11.15 22.95
CA ARG A 333 10.32 10.76 21.65
C ARG A 333 9.56 11.45 20.52
N LEU A 334 10.27 12.27 19.74
CA LEU A 334 9.83 12.75 18.43
C LEU A 334 10.18 11.69 17.40
N ARG A 335 9.19 11.20 16.65
CA ARG A 335 9.33 10.08 15.73
C ARG A 335 8.97 10.46 14.30
N LYS A 336 9.55 9.75 13.32
CA LYS A 336 9.27 9.98 11.91
C LYS A 336 7.86 9.55 11.50
N PHE A 337 7.28 8.58 12.22
CA PHE A 337 5.92 8.05 11.99
C PHE A 337 5.11 8.07 13.30
N PRO A 338 3.77 8.16 13.25
CA PRO A 338 2.90 8.20 14.43
C PRO A 338 2.71 6.80 15.04
N SER A 339 3.80 6.18 15.48
CA SER A 339 3.77 4.86 16.11
C SER A 339 4.91 4.71 17.11
N MET A 340 4.75 3.78 18.07
CA MET A 340 5.80 3.50 19.06
C MET A 340 7.06 2.86 18.43
N GLY A 341 6.93 2.28 17.24
CA GLY A 341 8.04 1.75 16.44
C GLY A 341 8.61 2.74 15.41
N GLY A 342 8.01 3.92 15.23
CA GLY A 342 8.47 4.91 14.24
C GLY A 342 9.90 5.39 14.55
N SER A 343 10.73 5.54 13.52
CA SER A 343 12.14 5.90 13.66
C SER A 343 12.30 7.14 14.55
N LEU A 344 13.20 7.06 15.53
CA LEU A 344 13.44 8.15 16.46
C LEU A 344 14.14 9.30 15.71
N VAL A 345 13.49 10.47 15.68
CA VAL A 345 14.10 11.69 15.17
C VAL A 345 14.95 12.32 16.27
N MET A 346 14.37 12.48 17.47
CA MET A 346 15.08 12.94 18.67
C MET A 346 14.27 12.74 19.95
N ILE A 347 14.89 13.01 21.10
CA ILE A 347 14.25 13.04 22.41
C ILE A 347 14.09 14.51 22.84
N LEU A 348 12.86 14.90 23.16
CA LEU A 348 12.46 16.24 23.59
C LEU A 348 12.40 16.29 25.11
N LYS A 349 12.97 17.33 25.72
CA LYS A 349 12.93 17.52 27.18
C LYS A 349 11.53 17.94 27.63
N ALA A 350 11.18 17.60 28.87
CA ALA A 350 9.99 18.14 29.51
C ALA A 350 9.95 19.67 29.39
N GLY A 351 8.78 20.21 29.06
CA GLY A 351 8.58 21.64 28.88
C GLY A 351 8.99 22.21 27.51
N THR A 352 9.54 21.40 26.59
CA THR A 352 9.81 21.84 25.22
C THR A 352 8.52 22.32 24.54
N ARG A 353 8.55 23.50 23.92
CA ARG A 353 7.42 24.06 23.15
C ARG A 353 7.51 23.58 21.71
N LEU A 354 6.44 22.98 21.22
CA LEU A 354 6.36 22.38 19.90
C LEU A 354 5.25 23.06 19.10
N THR A 355 5.55 23.42 17.86
CA THR A 355 4.54 23.97 16.95
C THR A 355 3.74 22.81 16.36
N VAL A 356 2.43 22.78 16.53
CA VAL A 356 1.55 21.81 15.89
C VAL A 356 1.46 22.14 14.40
N ILE A 357 1.72 21.14 13.55
CA ILE A 357 1.75 21.31 12.10
C ILE A 357 0.62 20.54 11.37
N GLU A 358 -0.15 19.73 12.08
CA GLU A 358 -1.43 19.18 11.60
C GLU A 358 -2.59 20.18 11.83
N PRO A 359 -3.79 20.00 11.23
CA PRO A 359 -4.92 20.88 11.44
C PRO A 359 -5.27 21.06 12.93
N VAL A 360 -5.38 22.31 13.39
CA VAL A 360 -5.54 22.64 14.83
C VAL A 360 -6.74 21.98 15.48
N ASN A 361 -7.88 21.90 14.77
CA ASN A 361 -9.09 21.25 15.28
C ASN A 361 -8.86 19.74 15.48
N THR A 362 -8.11 19.11 14.59
CA THR A 362 -7.72 17.69 14.68
C THR A 362 -6.73 17.47 15.81
N ALA A 363 -5.75 18.35 16.01
CA ALA A 363 -4.80 18.23 17.11
C ALA A 363 -5.50 18.36 18.48
N LYS A 364 -6.42 19.33 18.62
CA LYS A 364 -7.18 19.56 19.86
C LYS A 364 -7.96 18.33 20.33
N THR A 365 -8.49 17.52 19.41
CA THR A 365 -9.22 16.30 19.78
C THR A 365 -8.31 15.15 20.23
N LYS A 366 -7.01 15.22 19.97
CA LYS A 366 -6.01 14.19 20.28
C LYS A 366 -5.19 14.50 21.55
N ILE A 367 -4.98 15.77 21.88
CA ILE A 367 -4.14 16.20 23.02
C ILE A 367 -4.58 15.50 24.31
N GLY A 368 -3.61 14.96 25.04
CA GLY A 368 -3.83 14.24 26.30
C GLY A 368 -4.41 12.82 26.13
N LYS A 369 -4.75 12.38 24.91
CA LYS A 369 -5.34 11.05 24.70
C LYS A 369 -4.29 9.97 24.49
N PRO A 370 -4.48 8.79 25.12
CA PRO A 370 -3.61 7.64 24.89
C PRO A 370 -3.73 7.12 23.47
N ASN A 371 -2.64 6.54 22.95
CA ASN A 371 -2.53 5.96 21.61
C ASN A 371 -2.84 6.92 20.43
N GLN A 372 -2.91 8.22 20.70
CA GLN A 372 -3.04 9.25 19.67
C GLN A 372 -1.69 9.93 19.46
N TRP A 373 -1.48 10.48 18.27
CA TRP A 373 -0.23 11.11 17.86
C TRP A 373 -0.49 12.49 17.27
N ILE A 374 0.34 13.44 17.64
CA ILE A 374 0.27 14.82 17.17
C ILE A 374 1.51 15.11 16.36
N GLN A 375 1.30 15.63 15.15
CA GLN A 375 2.39 16.05 14.30
C GLN A 375 2.86 17.45 14.71
N VAL A 376 4.15 17.56 14.97
CA VAL A 376 4.76 18.75 15.56
C VAL A 376 6.10 19.07 14.92
N SER A 377 6.51 20.33 15.02
CA SER A 377 7.85 20.82 14.74
C SER A 377 8.46 21.42 16.00
N GLU A 378 9.65 20.96 16.39
CA GLU A 378 10.36 21.54 17.52
C GLU A 378 11.13 22.82 17.11
N PRO A 379 11.64 23.63 18.07
CA PRO A 379 12.24 24.93 17.78
C PRO A 379 13.43 24.91 16.81
N GLY A 380 14.10 23.75 16.68
CA GLY A 380 15.20 23.54 15.73
C GLY A 380 14.77 23.23 14.29
N GLY A 381 13.46 23.15 14.02
CA GLY A 381 12.89 22.98 12.69
C GLY A 381 12.78 21.53 12.19
N LYS A 382 13.22 20.53 12.96
CA LYS A 382 12.88 19.14 12.67
C LYS A 382 11.38 18.94 12.91
N ARG A 383 10.86 17.86 12.34
CA ARG A 383 9.44 17.55 12.30
C ARG A 383 9.25 16.07 12.58
N GLY A 384 8.13 15.75 13.18
CA GLY A 384 7.76 14.37 13.47
C GLY A 384 6.48 14.29 14.27
N TYR A 385 6.24 13.13 14.85
CA TYR A 385 5.08 12.83 15.67
C TYR A 385 5.50 12.59 17.09
N VAL A 386 4.70 13.11 18.03
CA VAL A 386 4.82 12.84 19.46
C VAL A 386 3.53 12.20 19.96
N ALA A 387 3.64 11.34 20.96
CA ALA A 387 2.47 10.74 21.58
C ALA A 387 1.65 11.83 22.29
N ALA A 388 0.37 11.92 21.91
CA ALA A 388 -0.53 13.00 22.29
C ALA A 388 -0.80 13.05 23.80
N GLN A 389 -0.76 11.89 24.47
CA GLN A 389 -0.89 11.78 25.93
C GLN A 389 0.19 12.53 26.71
N TYR A 390 1.34 12.84 26.09
CA TYR A 390 2.47 13.50 26.75
C TYR A 390 2.67 14.95 26.31
N VAL A 391 1.65 15.57 25.69
CA VAL A 391 1.67 16.99 25.36
C VAL A 391 0.41 17.68 25.86
N GLN A 392 0.51 18.97 26.15
CA GLN A 392 -0.57 19.80 26.68
C GLN A 392 -0.64 21.12 25.91
N PRO A 393 -1.82 21.74 25.77
CA PRO A 393 -1.93 23.04 25.11
C PRO A 393 -1.22 24.11 25.95
N VAL A 394 -0.71 25.16 25.30
CA VAL A 394 -0.01 26.29 25.95
C VAL A 394 -0.86 27.53 25.97
#